data_AF-A0A2N5AAJ5-F1
#
_entry.id   AF-A0A2N5AAJ5-F1
#
_cell.length_a   1.000
_cell.length_b   1.000
_cell.length_c   1.000
_cell.angle_alpha   90.00
_cell.angle_beta   90.00
_cell.angle_gamma   90.00
#
_symmetry.space_group_name_H-M   'P 1'
#
loop_
_entity.id
_entity.type
_entity.pdbx_description
1 polymer ?
#
loop_
_entity_poly.entity_id
_entity_poly.type
_entity_poly.pdbx_seq_one_letter_code
_entity_poly.pdbx_strand_id
1 'polypeptide(L)' 'GENRNIIEVETVAKEWRIRLGDKVVGVRNNNFAPGAGAVATGTASPDVRRVQIGEDN' A
#
# COMPACT_ATOMS: atom_id res chain seq x y z
N GLY A 1 19.92 1.37 -0.44
CA GLY A 1 21.01 0.70 -1.19
C GLY A 1 20.46 0.17 -2.50
N GLU A 2 21.29 -0.28 -3.44
CA GLU A 2 20.85 -0.67 -4.80
C GLU A 2 19.60 -1.56 -4.86
N ASN A 3 19.37 -2.39 -3.84
CA ASN A 3 18.21 -3.29 -3.73
C ASN A 3 17.18 -2.90 -2.65
N ARG A 4 17.29 -1.72 -2.05
CA ARG A 4 16.46 -1.19 -0.94
C ARG A 4 16.28 0.32 -1.10
N ASN A 5 15.67 0.73 -2.19
CA ASN A 5 15.48 2.13 -2.61
C ASN A 5 14.01 2.47 -2.92
N ILE A 6 13.09 1.53 -2.68
CA ILE A 6 11.64 1.70 -2.86
C ILE A 6 11.02 1.87 -1.48
N ILE A 7 10.15 2.87 -1.34
CA ILE A 7 9.24 3.01 -0.20
C ILE A 7 7.88 2.50 -0.66
N GLU A 8 7.46 1.37 -0.13
CA GLU A 8 6.11 0.85 -0.31
C GLU A 8 5.20 1.49 0.73
N VAL A 9 4.14 2.17 0.28
CA VAL A 9 3.18 2.83 1.17
C VAL A 9 1.91 1.99 1.20
N GLU A 10 1.47 1.62 2.41
CA GLU A 10 0.34 0.69 2.62
C GLU A 10 -1.05 1.31 2.35
N THR A 11 -1.10 2.52 1.80
CA THR A 11 -2.34 3.23 1.48
C THR A 11 -2.28 3.78 0.07
N VAL A 12 -3.45 4.00 -0.53
CA VAL A 12 -3.59 4.63 -1.85
C VAL A 12 -4.16 6.04 -1.71
N ALA A 13 -3.61 7.00 -2.46
CA ALA A 13 -4.06 8.38 -2.48
C ALA A 13 -4.01 8.96 -3.90
N LYS A 14 -4.78 10.03 -4.15
CA LYS A 14 -4.75 10.78 -5.41
C LYS A 14 -3.45 11.55 -5.60
N GLU A 15 -2.87 12.06 -4.50
CA GLU A 15 -1.65 12.84 -4.52
C GLU A 15 -0.78 12.49 -3.31
N TRP A 16 0.53 12.54 -3.51
CA TRP A 16 1.56 12.36 -2.49
C TRP A 16 2.50 13.57 -2.47
N ARG A 17 3.09 13.84 -1.31
CA ARG A 17 4.17 14.82 -1.16
C ARG A 17 5.38 14.15 -0.55
N ILE A 18 6.51 14.18 -1.26
CA ILE A 18 7.80 13.73 -0.76
C ILE A 18 8.53 14.98 -0.25
N ARG A 19 9.00 14.95 1.00
CA ARG A 19 9.69 16.07 1.66
C ARG A 19 11.06 15.65 2.16
N LEU A 20 12.05 16.51 1.98
CA LEU A 20 13.40 16.33 2.50
C LEU A 20 14.00 17.71 2.84
N GLY A 21 14.05 18.05 4.13
CA GLY A 21 14.34 19.41 4.58
C GLY A 21 13.37 20.40 3.94
N ASP A 22 13.91 21.45 3.31
CA ASP A 22 13.12 22.49 2.64
C ASP A 22 12.65 22.11 1.22
N LYS A 23 13.02 20.91 0.73
CA LYS A 23 12.63 20.44 -0.60
C LYS A 23 11.32 19.67 -0.56
N VAL A 24 10.48 19.89 -1.56
CA VAL A 24 9.21 19.17 -1.75
C VAL A 24 9.01 18.75 -3.21
N VAL A 25 8.54 17.52 -3.40
CA VAL A 25 8.09 16.99 -4.69
C VAL A 25 6.66 16.50 -4.56
N GLY A 26 5.77 16.98 -5.43
CA GLY A 26 4.40 16.47 -5.55
C GLY A 26 4.33 15.35 -6.58
N VAL A 27 3.66 14.25 -6.23
CA VAL A 27 3.40 13.14 -7.14
C VAL A 27 1.88 12.94 -7.23
N ARG A 28 1.34 12.87 -8.45
CA ARG A 28 -0.10 12.67 -8.68
C ARG A 28 -0.34 11.29 -9.27
N ASN A 29 -1.25 10.54 -8.64
CA ASN A 29 -1.80 9.32 -9.22
C ASN A 29 -2.97 9.68 -10.14
N ASN A 30 -2.74 9.61 -11.45
CA ASN A 30 -3.75 9.95 -12.46
C ASN A 30 -4.87 8.90 -12.58
N ASN A 31 -4.71 7.71 -11.98
CA ASN A 31 -5.70 6.64 -12.00
C ASN A 31 -6.19 6.30 -10.58
N PHE A 32 -6.44 7.32 -9.76
CA PHE A 32 -6.94 7.13 -8.40
C PHE A 32 -8.37 6.57 -8.41
N ALA A 33 -8.51 5.29 -8.07
CA ALA A 33 -9.78 4.57 -7.99
C ALA A 33 -9.88 3.79 -6.66
N PRO A 34 -10.32 4.43 -5.55
CA PRO A 34 -10.23 3.84 -4.21
C PRO A 34 -11.14 2.63 -3.98
N GLY A 35 -12.16 2.41 -4.83
CA GLY A 35 -13.05 1.24 -4.75
C GLY A 35 -12.59 0.04 -5.60
N ALA A 36 -11.50 0.18 -6.35
CA ALA A 36 -10.99 -0.88 -7.23
C ALA A 36 -9.75 -1.56 -6.62
N GLY A 37 -9.56 -2.84 -6.90
CA GLY A 37 -8.34 -3.58 -6.54
C GLY A 37 -8.26 -4.07 -5.09
N ALA A 38 -9.35 -3.97 -4.31
CA ALA A 38 -9.39 -4.54 -2.97
C ALA A 38 -9.30 -6.07 -3.00
N VAL A 39 -8.51 -6.64 -2.10
CA VAL A 39 -8.38 -8.09 -1.91
C VAL A 39 -8.86 -8.46 -0.51
N ALA A 40 -9.79 -9.40 -0.42
CA ALA A 40 -10.45 -9.78 0.84
C ALA A 40 -9.74 -10.92 1.60
N THR A 41 -8.48 -11.21 1.27
CA THR A 41 -7.74 -12.32 1.88
C THR A 41 -7.30 -12.05 3.33
N GLY A 42 -7.42 -10.81 3.79
CA GLY A 42 -6.99 -10.40 5.13
C GLY A 42 -5.47 -10.25 5.27
N THR A 43 -4.74 -10.28 4.14
CA THR A 43 -3.31 -10.01 4.00
C THR A 43 -3.06 -9.07 2.82
N ALA A 44 -1.88 -8.46 2.77
CA ALA A 44 -1.51 -7.57 1.66
C ALA A 44 -1.27 -8.32 0.34
N SER A 45 -0.71 -9.52 0.41
CA SER A 45 -0.56 -10.39 -0.76
C SER A 45 -1.88 -11.11 -1.06
N PRO A 46 -2.32 -11.15 -2.33
CA PRO A 46 -3.48 -11.93 -2.76
C PRO A 46 -3.22 -13.44 -2.72
N ASP A 47 -1.96 -13.87 -2.74
CA ASP A 47 -1.58 -15.29 -2.75
C ASP A 47 -1.57 -15.90 -1.35
N VAL A 48 -1.72 -15.08 -0.32
CA VAL A 48 -1.79 -15.48 1.08
C VAL A 48 -3.19 -15.15 1.61
N ARG A 49 -3.66 -15.92 2.58
CA ARG A 49 -4.90 -15.65 3.29
C ARG A 49 -4.69 -15.74 4.79
N ARG A 50 -5.26 -14.79 5.54
CA ARG A 50 -5.33 -14.86 7.00
C ARG A 50 -6.34 -15.93 7.40
N VAL A 51 -5.93 -16.86 8.25
CA VAL A 51 -6.78 -17.94 8.78
C VAL A 51 -6.70 -17.88 10.30
N GLN A 52 -7.86 -17.85 10.97
CA GLN A 52 -7.93 -17.98 12.42
C GLN A 52 -7.73 -19.45 12.77
N ILE A 53 -6.82 -19.73 13.71
CA ILE A 53 -6.57 -21.07 14.22
C ILE A 53 -7.16 -21.13 15.63
N GLY A 54 -8.08 -22.07 15.89
CA GLY A 54 -8.64 -22.30 17.23
C GLY A 54 -10.08 -21.84 17.46
N GLU A 55 -10.95 -21.91 16.46
CA GLU A 55 -12.42 -21.88 16.67
C GLU A 55 -13.04 -23.12 16.04
N ASP A 56 -13.02 -24.21 16.79
CA ASP A 56 -13.95 -25.33 16.74
C ASP A 56 -14.05 -25.80 18.20
N ASN A 57 -15.12 -25.41 18.90
CA ASN A 57 -15.59 -26.11 20.10
C ASN A 57 -16.54 -27.22 19.67
#